data_AF-A0A9D2WQT2-F1
#
_entry.id   AF-A0A9D2WQT2-F1
#
_cell.length_a   1.000
_cell.length_b   1.000
_cell.length_c   1.000
_cell.angle_alpha   90.00
_cell.angle_beta   90.00
_cell.angle_gamma   90.00
#
_symmetry.space_group_name_H-M   'P 1'
#
loop_
_entity.id
_entity.type
_entity.pdbx_description
1 polymer ?
#
loop_
_entity_poly.entity_id
_entity_poly.type
_entity_poly.pdbx_seq_one_letter_code
_entity_poly.pdbx_strand_id
1 'polypeptide(L)'
;MLLPHQPQPGRRLGPHFAETEFACRCCGLVRVNPRLVHLLEQLREQLGGKPVVITSAYRCATHHRAVGGARQSQHLLGNAADIAVTGVAPREVAAAAE
;
A
#
# COMPACT_ATOMS: atom_id res chain seq x y z
N MET A 1 -5.81 14.01 5.92
CA MET A 1 -4.69 13.22 5.35
C MET A 1 -3.42 13.59 6.10
N LEU A 2 -2.64 12.63 6.57
CA LEU A 2 -1.37 12.91 7.25
C LEU A 2 -0.32 13.35 6.22
N LEU A 3 0.57 14.27 6.61
CA LEU A 3 1.75 14.64 5.83
C LEU A 3 2.73 13.46 5.77
N PRO A 4 3.59 13.37 4.73
CA PRO A 4 4.67 12.38 4.70
C PRO A 4 5.57 12.50 5.94
N HIS A 5 5.87 11.39 6.59
CA HIS A 5 6.67 11.34 7.82
C HIS A 5 7.55 10.08 7.86
N GLN A 6 8.50 10.03 8.80
CA GLN A 6 9.26 8.80 9.05
C GLN A 6 8.34 7.76 9.72
N PRO A 7 8.33 6.50 9.28
CA PRO A 7 7.53 5.46 9.92
C PRO A 7 8.02 5.21 11.34
N GLN A 8 7.11 4.90 12.25
CA GLN A 8 7.48 4.56 13.62
C GLN A 8 7.93 3.08 13.69
N PRO A 9 9.11 2.78 14.27
CA PRO A 9 9.57 1.40 14.42
C PRO A 9 8.56 0.54 15.17
N GLY A 10 8.22 -0.63 14.61
CA GLY A 10 7.28 -1.58 15.20
C GLY A 10 5.80 -1.17 15.15
N ARG A 11 5.47 0.01 14.62
CA ARG A 11 4.08 0.45 14.50
C ARG A 11 3.34 -0.37 13.45
N ARG A 12 2.17 -0.88 13.84
CA ARG A 12 1.22 -1.57 12.95
C ARG A 12 0.03 -0.66 12.66
N LEU A 13 -0.42 -0.67 11.42
CA LEU A 13 -1.59 0.08 10.97
C LEU A 13 -2.85 -0.79 10.92
N GLY A 14 -2.68 -2.11 10.92
CA GLY A 14 -3.74 -3.09 11.03
C GLY A 14 -3.20 -4.42 11.58
N PRO A 15 -4.09 -5.43 11.76
CA PRO A 15 -3.72 -6.76 12.20
C PRO A 15 -2.67 -7.48 11.35
N HIS A 16 -2.47 -7.08 10.09
CA HIS A 16 -1.53 -7.72 9.16
C HIS A 16 -0.52 -6.77 8.52
N PHE A 17 -0.68 -5.45 8.63
CA PHE A 17 0.22 -4.49 7.97
C PHE A 17 0.98 -3.58 8.94
N ALA A 18 2.30 -3.55 8.81
CA ALA A 18 3.20 -2.62 9.47
C ALA A 18 3.26 -1.29 8.71
N GLU A 19 3.51 -0.18 9.43
CA GLU A 19 3.61 1.15 8.80
C GLU A 19 4.76 1.24 7.79
N THR A 20 5.86 0.52 8.05
CA THR A 20 7.03 0.46 7.18
C THR A 20 6.74 -0.17 5.81
N GLU A 21 5.72 -1.03 5.70
CA GLU A 21 5.33 -1.62 4.40
C GLU A 21 4.73 -0.58 3.45
N PHE A 22 4.24 0.54 3.99
CA PHE A 22 3.69 1.64 3.19
C PHE A 22 4.73 2.70 2.82
N ALA A 23 5.98 2.55 3.28
CA ALA A 23 7.03 3.53 3.07
C ALA A 23 7.46 3.62 1.59
N CYS A 24 7.77 4.83 1.16
CA CYS A 24 8.34 5.07 -0.16
C CYS A 24 9.75 4.47 -0.23
N ARG A 25 9.97 3.55 -1.17
CA ARG A 25 11.26 2.87 -1.37
C ARG A 25 12.45 3.80 -1.66
N CYS A 26 12.19 5.03 -2.11
CA CYS A 26 13.23 6.01 -2.40
C CYS A 26 13.72 6.78 -1.16
N CYS A 27 12.81 7.20 -0.28
CA CYS A 27 13.15 8.12 0.82
C CYS A 27 12.74 7.64 2.21
N GLY A 28 12.11 6.47 2.31
CA GLY A 28 11.65 5.88 3.58
C GLY A 28 10.43 6.57 4.19
N LEU A 29 10.00 7.74 3.70
CA LEU A 29 8.81 8.42 4.21
C LEU A 29 7.55 7.61 3.93
N VAL A 30 6.59 7.66 4.85
CA VAL A 30 5.27 7.06 4.73
C VAL A 30 4.19 8.12 4.65
N ARG A 31 3.20 7.87 3.80
CA ARG A 31 1.91 8.57 3.78
C ARG A 31 0.85 7.55 3.38
N VAL A 32 -0.10 7.30 4.25
CA VAL A 32 -1.12 6.27 4.04
C VAL A 32 -2.46 6.77 4.53
N ASN A 33 -3.48 6.55 3.70
CA ASN A 33 -4.87 6.76 4.07
C ASN A 33 -5.34 5.56 4.91
N PRO A 34 -5.85 5.74 6.13
CA PRO A 34 -6.37 4.65 6.95
C PRO A 34 -7.43 3.79 6.24
N ARG A 35 -8.22 4.39 5.33
CA ARG A 35 -9.19 3.63 4.52
C ARG A 35 -8.53 2.58 3.63
N LEU A 36 -7.36 2.88 3.06
CA LEU A 36 -6.60 1.90 2.27
C LEU A 36 -6.20 0.71 3.13
N VAL A 37 -5.73 0.95 4.36
CA VAL A 37 -5.35 -0.13 5.29
C VAL A 37 -6.56 -1.01 5.60
N HIS A 38 -7.71 -0.40 5.88
CA HIS A 38 -8.95 -1.15 6.13
C HIS A 38 -9.35 -2.03 4.93
N LEU A 39 -9.30 -1.47 3.71
CA LEU A 39 -9.61 -2.22 2.48
C LEU A 39 -8.64 -3.39 2.24
N LEU A 40 -7.36 -3.21 2.56
CA LEU A 40 -6.37 -4.28 2.43
C LEU A 40 -6.60 -5.42 3.43
N GLU A 41 -7.08 -5.11 4.65
CA GLU A 41 -7.47 -6.13 5.62
C GLU A 41 -8.72 -6.89 5.14
N GLN A 42 -9.73 -6.19 4.62
CA GLN A 42 -10.93 -6.82 4.04
C GLN A 42 -10.57 -7.72 2.85
N LEU A 43 -9.70 -7.24 1.96
CA LEU A 43 -9.21 -8.05 0.83
C LEU A 43 -8.52 -9.32 1.31
N ARG A 44 -7.69 -9.22 2.35
CA ARG A 44 -7.05 -10.40 2.95
C ARG A 44 -8.09 -11.39 3.47
N GLU A 45 -9.13 -10.92 4.15
CA GLU A 45 -10.23 -11.76 4.64
C GLU A 45 -10.98 -12.45 3.48
N GLN A 46 -11.33 -11.70 2.43
CA GLN A 46 -12.01 -12.22 1.24
C GLN A 46 -11.18 -13.28 0.51
N LEU A 47 -9.84 -13.17 0.56
CA LEU A 47 -8.91 -14.15 0.00
C LEU A 47 -8.61 -15.32 0.94
N GLY A 48 -9.41 -15.51 2.00
CA GLY A 48 -9.29 -16.63 2.94
C GLY A 48 -8.10 -16.51 3.88
N GLY A 49 -7.69 -15.28 4.21
CA GLY A 49 -6.56 -15.02 5.11
C GLY A 49 -5.18 -15.16 4.46
N LYS A 50 -5.11 -15.37 3.14
CA LYS A 50 -3.84 -15.46 2.39
C LYS A 50 -3.05 -14.15 2.50
N PRO A 51 -1.71 -14.19 2.69
CA PRO A 51 -0.92 -12.97 2.80
C PRO A 51 -1.04 -12.05 1.57
N VAL A 52 -1.46 -10.82 1.81
CA VAL A 52 -1.42 -9.71 0.84
C VAL A 52 -0.11 -8.96 1.06
N VAL A 53 0.82 -9.06 0.11
CA VAL A 53 2.14 -8.43 0.21
C VAL A 53 2.12 -7.08 -0.51
N ILE A 54 2.45 -6.00 0.20
CA ILE A 54 2.59 -4.67 -0.39
C ILE A 54 3.96 -4.60 -1.09
N THR A 55 3.95 -4.41 -2.40
CA THR A 55 5.18 -4.26 -3.20
C THR A 55 5.54 -2.79 -3.44
N SER A 56 4.55 -1.90 -3.38
CA SER A 56 4.71 -0.45 -3.42
C SER A 56 3.47 0.23 -2.87
N ALA A 57 3.62 1.25 -2.04
CA ALA A 57 2.50 2.09 -1.60
C ALA A 57 2.80 3.56 -1.87
N TYR A 58 3.13 4.35 -0.85
CA TYR A 58 3.44 5.76 -1.06
C TYR A 58 4.62 5.94 -2.01
N ARG A 59 4.48 6.86 -2.98
CA ARG A 59 5.59 7.33 -3.80
C ARG A 59 5.73 8.83 -3.58
N CYS A 60 6.90 9.29 -3.13
CA CYS A 60 7.18 10.72 -3.08
C CYS A 60 7.26 11.30 -4.50
N ALA A 61 7.13 12.62 -4.65
CA ALA A 61 7.10 13.26 -5.97
C ALA A 61 8.35 12.92 -6.81
N THR A 62 9.52 12.87 -6.19
CA THR A 62 10.80 12.52 -6.84
C THR A 62 10.79 11.09 -7.37
N HIS A 63 10.47 10.11 -6.53
CA HIS A 63 10.39 8.70 -6.92
C HIS A 63 9.34 8.49 -8.01
N HIS A 64 8.16 9.09 -7.82
CA HIS A 64 7.05 8.98 -8.75
C HIS A 64 7.40 9.53 -10.14
N ARG A 65 8.09 10.68 -10.21
CA ARG A 65 8.57 11.24 -11.48
C ARG A 65 9.63 10.35 -12.12
N ALA A 66 10.56 9.81 -11.34
CA ALA A 66 11.64 8.96 -11.83
C ALA A 66 11.13 7.68 -12.52
N VAL A 67 10.00 7.13 -12.06
CA VAL A 67 9.36 5.94 -12.66
C VAL A 67 8.32 6.28 -13.73
N GLY A 68 8.23 7.54 -14.17
CA GLY A 68 7.28 7.95 -15.21
C GLY A 68 5.80 7.93 -14.78
N GLY A 69 5.52 8.06 -13.49
CA GLY A 69 4.16 7.97 -12.98
C GLY A 69 3.23 9.11 -13.45
N ALA A 70 1.92 8.83 -13.48
CA ALA A 70 0.89 9.79 -13.89
C ALA A 70 0.68 10.94 -12.87
N ARG A 71 0.48 12.18 -13.36
CA ARG A 71 0.42 13.40 -12.53
C ARG A 71 -0.54 13.35 -11.34
N GLN A 72 -1.63 12.59 -11.43
CA GLN A 72 -2.66 12.47 -10.38
C GLN A 72 -2.70 11.08 -9.74
N SER A 73 -1.56 10.39 -9.70
CA SER A 73 -1.49 9.05 -9.12
C SER A 73 -1.90 9.02 -7.65
N GLN A 74 -2.74 8.06 -7.30
CA GLN A 74 -3.17 7.82 -5.92
C GLN A 74 -2.01 7.42 -4.99
N HIS A 75 -0.89 6.94 -5.53
CA HIS A 75 0.34 6.69 -4.76
C HIS A 75 0.96 7.98 -4.19
N LEU A 76 0.80 9.13 -4.84
CA LEU A 76 1.27 10.43 -4.32
C LEU A 76 0.45 10.90 -3.11
N LEU A 77 -0.79 10.39 -3.01
CA LEU A 77 -1.75 10.77 -1.99
C LEU A 77 -1.80 9.77 -0.82
N GLY A 78 -1.14 8.61 -0.95
CA GLY A 78 -1.20 7.53 0.04
C GLY A 78 -2.50 6.72 -0.04
N ASN A 79 -3.18 6.75 -1.18
CA ASN A 79 -4.48 6.10 -1.41
C ASN A 79 -4.38 4.78 -2.18
N ALA A 80 -3.19 4.42 -2.68
CA ALA A 80 -2.98 3.21 -3.47
C ALA A 80 -1.82 2.36 -2.97
N ALA A 81 -1.95 1.06 -3.18
CA ALA A 81 -0.90 0.08 -2.99
C ALA A 81 -0.90 -0.90 -4.18
N ASP A 82 0.28 -1.21 -4.67
CA ASP A 82 0.56 -2.31 -5.58
C ASP A 82 0.80 -3.55 -4.71
N ILE A 83 0.05 -4.63 -4.94
CA ILE A 83 0.04 -5.82 -4.09
C ILE A 83 0.33 -7.10 -4.87
N ALA A 84 0.79 -8.13 -4.16
CA ALA A 84 0.94 -9.48 -4.66
C ALA A 84 0.37 -10.49 -3.64
N VAL A 85 -0.29 -11.54 -4.14
CA VAL A 85 -0.85 -12.62 -3.30
C VAL A 85 -0.38 -13.95 -3.88
N THR A 86 0.47 -14.66 -3.14
CA THR A 86 1.03 -15.94 -3.60
C THR A 86 -0.08 -16.99 -3.76
N GLY A 87 -0.08 -17.68 -4.91
CA GLY A 87 -1.06 -18.74 -5.18
C GLY A 87 -2.48 -18.24 -5.47
N VAL A 88 -2.64 -16.96 -5.84
CA VAL A 88 -3.91 -16.39 -6.33
C VAL A 88 -3.63 -15.69 -7.65
N ALA A 89 -4.44 -15.97 -8.67
CA ALA A 89 -4.26 -15.33 -9.96
C ALA A 89 -4.59 -13.83 -9.86
N PRO A 90 -3.90 -12.92 -10.59
CA PRO A 90 -4.17 -11.48 -10.51
C PRO A 90 -5.64 -11.11 -10.77
N ARG A 91 -6.33 -11.84 -11.65
CA ARG A 91 -7.75 -11.66 -11.93
C ARG A 91 -8.65 -11.96 -10.72
N GLU A 92 -8.28 -12.94 -9.90
CA GLU A 92 -9.03 -13.32 -8.71
C GLU A 92 -8.79 -12.31 -7.59
N VAL A 93 -7.56 -11.79 -7.47
CA VAL A 93 -7.27 -10.67 -6.55
C VAL A 93 -8.06 -9.44 -6.95
N ALA A 94 -8.13 -9.11 -8.24
CA ALA A 94 -8.90 -7.98 -8.74
C ALA A 94 -10.40 -8.13 -8.46
N ALA A 95 -10.97 -9.32 -8.73
CA ALA A 95 -12.38 -9.59 -8.45
C ALA A 95 -12.73 -9.52 -6.96
N ALA A 96 -11.80 -9.88 -6.07
CA ALA A 96 -12.00 -9.72 -4.63
C ALA A 96 -11.88 -8.26 -4.15
N ALA A 97 -11.29 -7.36 -4.94
CA ALA A 97 -11.03 -5.97 -4.59
C ALA A 97 -12.09 -4.97 -5.12
N GLU A 98 -13.13 -5.44 -5.82
CA GLU A 98 -14.29 -4.64 -6.25
C GLU A 98 -15.34 -4.47 -5.14
#